data_AF-A0A495IZV5-F1
#
_entry.id   AF-A0A495IZV5-F1
#
_cell.length_a   1.000
_cell.length_b   1.000
_cell.length_c   1.000
_cell.angle_alpha   90.00
_cell.angle_beta   90.00
_cell.angle_gamma   90.00
#
_symmetry.space_group_name_H-M   'P 1'
#
loop_
_entity.id
_entity.type
_entity.pdbx_description
1 polymer ?
#
loop_
_entity_poly.entity_id
_entity_poly.type
_entity_poly.pdbx_seq_one_letter_code
_entity_poly.pdbx_strand_id
1 'polypeptide(L)'
;MILLFCIRKLYLYWQQFIKSIGNKNTRAPKWNSICMYGNIKQKVVKTENIKTAARILLGANLIFAGISHLTFARKAFKAQVPDWVPLKKDDTVVYSGIAEIALGTALVLTPDKHKATVGKIAGAFFTAVFPGNIAQYTQHRSAFGLDTDEKRFVRLLFQPALVYWAIKSTSNEDKRFSVKKLLRFRR
;
A
#
# COMPACT_ATOMS: atom_id res chain seq x y z
N MET A 1 -4.73 -24.44 33.35
CA MET A 1 -5.06 -25.04 32.03
C MET A 1 -3.94 -24.95 30.99
N ILE A 2 -3.18 -23.84 30.89
CA ILE A 2 -2.08 -23.69 29.91
C ILE A 2 -0.91 -24.66 30.17
N LEU A 3 -0.56 -24.91 31.44
CA LEU A 3 0.56 -25.77 31.83
C LEU A 3 0.32 -27.25 31.45
N LEU A 4 -0.89 -27.77 31.71
CA LEU A 4 -1.31 -29.12 31.32
C LEU A 4 -1.32 -29.32 29.80
N PHE A 5 -1.65 -28.28 29.04
CA PHE A 5 -1.61 -28.32 27.57
C PHE A 5 -0.17 -28.40 27.04
N CYS A 6 0.77 -27.71 27.71
CA CYS A 6 2.18 -27.73 27.35
C CYS A 6 2.83 -29.10 27.66
N ILE A 7 2.52 -29.67 28.83
CA ILE A 7 3.02 -30.99 29.26
C ILE A 7 2.49 -32.09 28.34
N ARG A 8 1.20 -32.04 27.96
CA ARG A 8 0.61 -33.01 27.01
C ARG A 8 1.26 -32.93 25.63
N LYS A 9 1.61 -31.72 25.16
CA LYS A 9 2.38 -31.55 23.93
C LYS A 9 3.78 -32.13 24.05
N LEU A 10 4.49 -31.82 25.14
CA LEU A 10 5.85 -32.31 25.37
C LEU A 10 5.90 -33.85 25.40
N TYR A 11 4.93 -34.48 26.06
CA TYR A 11 4.80 -35.93 26.12
C TYR A 11 4.56 -36.55 24.73
N LEU A 12 3.69 -35.97 23.92
CA LEU A 12 3.44 -36.43 22.54
C LEU A 12 4.67 -36.26 21.65
N TYR A 13 5.44 -35.19 21.82
CA TYR A 13 6.72 -34.98 21.12
C TYR A 13 7.75 -36.03 21.52
N TRP A 14 7.86 -36.33 22.81
CA TRP A 14 8.79 -37.32 23.34
C TRP A 14 8.46 -38.73 22.81
N GLN A 15 7.17 -39.09 22.78
CA GLN A 15 6.70 -40.36 22.19
C GLN A 15 7.02 -40.47 20.69
N GLN A 16 6.94 -39.36 19.94
CA GLN A 16 7.29 -39.33 18.52
C GLN A 16 8.80 -39.41 18.27
N PHE A 17 9.60 -38.82 19.15
CA PHE A 17 11.06 -38.90 19.10
C PHE A 17 11.56 -40.33 19.37
N ILE A 18 11.02 -40.99 20.41
CA ILE A 18 11.35 -42.39 20.73
C ILE A 18 11.05 -43.31 19.54
N LYS A 19 9.91 -43.12 18.84
CA LYS A 19 9.57 -43.88 17.62
C LYS A 19 10.52 -43.63 16.43
N SER A 20 11.22 -42.50 16.41
CA SER A 20 12.15 -42.13 15.35
C SER A 20 13.55 -42.73 15.53
N ILE A 21 13.94 -43.14 16.75
CA ILE A 21 15.29 -43.64 17.06
C ILE A 21 15.56 -45.05 16.47
N GLY A 22 14.52 -45.81 16.13
CA GLY A 22 14.65 -47.21 15.67
C GLY A 22 14.53 -47.45 14.16
N ASN A 23 14.23 -46.44 13.33
CA ASN A 23 13.96 -46.64 11.91
C ASN A 23 14.81 -45.70 11.04
N LYS A 24 15.88 -46.25 10.45
CA LYS A 24 16.76 -45.52 9.50
C LYS A 24 16.05 -45.05 8.22
N ASN A 25 14.79 -45.47 8.02
CA ASN A 25 13.92 -45.08 6.91
C ASN A 25 12.80 -44.10 7.33
N THR A 26 12.81 -43.61 8.59
CA THR A 26 11.90 -42.53 8.99
C THR A 26 12.44 -41.18 8.54
N ARG A 27 11.74 -40.60 7.55
CA ARG A 27 11.91 -39.22 7.11
C ARG A 27 11.88 -38.31 8.35
N ALA A 28 12.92 -37.49 8.53
CA ALA A 28 13.09 -36.61 9.70
C ALA A 28 11.77 -35.92 10.08
N PRO A 29 11.44 -35.80 11.38
CA PRO A 29 10.16 -35.26 11.81
C PRO A 29 9.96 -33.83 11.26
N LYS A 30 8.75 -33.56 10.76
CA LYS A 30 8.30 -32.32 10.05
C LYS A 30 8.41 -31.01 10.85
N TRP A 31 9.18 -30.96 11.93
CA TRP A 31 9.37 -29.79 12.79
C TRP A 31 9.84 -28.56 12.02
N ASN A 32 10.79 -28.73 11.11
CA ASN A 32 11.30 -27.66 10.25
C ASN A 32 10.19 -27.05 9.38
N SER A 33 9.24 -27.86 8.90
CA SER A 33 8.14 -27.40 8.06
C SER A 33 7.08 -26.63 8.84
N ILE A 34 6.76 -27.02 10.08
CA ILE A 34 5.77 -26.35 10.94
C ILE A 34 6.29 -24.98 11.38
N CYS A 35 7.55 -24.90 11.84
CA CYS A 35 8.19 -23.64 12.21
C CYS A 35 8.32 -22.70 11.00
N MET A 36 8.72 -23.21 9.82
CA MET A 36 8.72 -22.44 8.57
C MET A 36 7.34 -21.91 8.19
N TYR A 37 6.30 -22.75 8.30
CA TYR A 37 4.92 -22.35 7.98
C TYR A 37 4.43 -21.23 8.89
N GLY A 38 4.71 -21.33 10.20
CA GLY A 38 4.43 -20.28 11.18
C GLY A 38 5.12 -18.95 10.84
N ASN A 39 6.41 -19.01 10.50
CA ASN A 39 7.19 -17.82 10.13
C ASN A 39 6.68 -17.17 8.83
N ILE A 40 6.32 -17.97 7.82
CA ILE A 40 5.75 -17.46 6.56
C ILE A 40 4.40 -16.81 6.82
N LYS A 41 3.51 -17.48 7.57
CA LYS A 41 2.19 -16.94 7.95
C LYS A 41 2.32 -15.60 8.68
N GLN A 42 3.19 -15.53 9.69
CA GLN A 42 3.41 -14.27 10.42
C GLN A 42 3.96 -13.17 9.52
N LYS A 43 4.93 -13.49 8.65
CA LYS A 43 5.48 -12.53 7.70
C LYS A 43 4.41 -11.98 6.76
N VAL A 44 3.56 -12.85 6.21
CA VAL A 44 2.44 -12.46 5.33
C VAL A 44 1.46 -11.55 6.07
N VAL A 45 1.02 -11.92 7.27
CA VAL A 45 0.06 -11.10 8.05
C VAL A 45 0.64 -9.72 8.36
N LYS A 46 1.90 -9.65 8.80
CA LYS A 46 2.56 -8.36 9.09
C LYS A 46 2.63 -7.47 7.84
N THR A 47 3.05 -8.02 6.71
CA THR A 47 3.15 -7.25 5.45
C THR A 47 1.77 -6.77 4.99
N GLU A 48 0.73 -7.57 5.13
CA GLU A 48 -0.65 -7.19 4.78
C GLU A 48 -1.19 -6.06 5.65
N ASN A 49 -0.90 -6.07 6.95
CA ASN A 49 -1.31 -4.99 7.86
C ASN A 49 -0.62 -3.67 7.48
N ILE A 50 0.69 -3.70 7.20
CA ILE A 50 1.45 -2.51 6.78
C ILE A 50 0.90 -1.96 5.45
N LYS A 51 0.67 -2.83 4.47
CA LYS A 51 0.10 -2.43 3.17
C LYS A 51 -1.30 -1.83 3.33
N THR A 52 -2.13 -2.44 4.17
CA THR A 52 -3.48 -1.95 4.43
C THR A 52 -3.46 -0.58 5.09
N ALA A 53 -2.62 -0.38 6.11
CA ALA A 53 -2.44 0.92 6.75
C ALA A 53 -1.91 1.97 5.75
N ALA A 54 -0.88 1.63 4.98
CA ALA A 54 -0.32 2.51 3.96
C ALA A 54 -1.36 2.91 2.90
N ARG A 55 -2.18 1.96 2.44
CA ARG A 55 -3.25 2.22 1.48
C ARG A 55 -4.35 3.12 2.06
N ILE A 56 -4.78 2.86 3.30
CA ILE A 56 -5.80 3.67 3.98
C ILE A 56 -5.28 5.09 4.16
N LEU A 57 -4.03 5.24 4.60
CA LEU A 57 -3.42 6.55 4.80
C LEU A 57 -3.29 7.32 3.48
N LEU A 58 -2.90 6.65 2.39
CA LEU A 58 -2.89 7.25 1.05
C LEU A 58 -4.29 7.71 0.60
N GLY A 59 -5.30 6.86 0.80
CA GLY A 59 -6.69 7.18 0.46
C GLY A 59 -7.26 8.33 1.30
N ALA A 60 -6.96 8.37 2.60
CA ALA A 60 -7.37 9.45 3.49
C ALA A 60 -6.74 10.80 3.09
N ASN A 61 -5.46 10.79 2.70
CA ASN A 61 -4.78 12.00 2.20
C ASN A 61 -5.42 12.50 0.89
N LEU A 62 -5.81 11.60 -0.02
CA LEU A 62 -6.53 11.97 -1.24
C LEU A 62 -7.91 12.57 -0.96
N ILE A 63 -8.67 11.98 -0.03
CA ILE A 63 -9.97 12.53 0.39
C ILE A 63 -9.79 13.92 0.99
N PHE A 64 -8.80 14.09 1.87
CA PHE A 64 -8.49 15.38 2.47
C PHE A 64 -8.09 16.42 1.40
N ALA A 65 -7.23 16.03 0.45
CA ALA A 65 -6.84 16.89 -0.67
C ALA A 65 -8.07 17.30 -1.51
N GLY A 66 -8.96 16.37 -1.84
CA GLY A 66 -10.15 16.68 -2.62
C GLY A 66 -11.16 17.55 -1.86
N ILE A 67 -11.32 17.36 -0.55
CA ILE A 67 -12.11 18.28 0.29
C ILE A 67 -11.49 19.68 0.27
N SER A 68 -10.16 19.79 0.37
CA SER A 68 -9.48 21.09 0.34
C SER A 68 -9.63 21.82 -1.00
N HIS A 69 -9.69 21.09 -2.13
CA HIS A 69 -10.01 21.64 -3.46
C HIS A 69 -11.39 22.29 -3.50
N LEU A 70 -12.37 21.67 -2.84
CA LEU A 70 -13.76 22.12 -2.85
C LEU A 70 -14.06 23.20 -1.81
N THR A 71 -13.22 23.33 -0.78
CA THR A 71 -13.49 24.17 0.39
C THR A 71 -12.46 25.28 0.57
N PHE A 72 -11.59 25.17 1.58
CA PHE A 72 -10.74 26.26 2.07
C PHE A 72 -9.54 26.58 1.17
N ALA A 73 -9.13 25.66 0.29
CA ALA A 73 -7.92 25.81 -0.52
C ALA A 73 -8.19 26.04 -2.02
N ARG A 74 -9.48 26.14 -2.41
CA ARG A 74 -9.93 26.30 -3.81
C ARG A 74 -9.24 27.46 -4.55
N LYS A 75 -9.05 28.61 -3.89
CA LYS A 75 -8.37 29.77 -4.48
C LYS A 75 -6.90 29.47 -4.81
N ALA A 76 -6.20 28.78 -3.91
CA ALA A 76 -4.80 28.41 -4.11
C ALA A 76 -4.65 27.37 -5.24
N PHE A 77 -5.57 26.40 -5.34
CA PHE A 77 -5.59 25.45 -6.45
C PHE A 77 -5.84 26.13 -7.80
N LYS A 78 -6.78 27.08 -7.88
CA LYS A 78 -7.04 27.84 -9.10
C LYS A 78 -5.81 28.57 -9.62
N ALA A 79 -5.02 29.15 -8.72
CA ALA A 79 -3.78 29.84 -9.08
C ALA A 79 -2.74 28.91 -9.73
N GLN A 80 -2.78 27.61 -9.42
CA GLN A 80 -1.86 26.63 -9.97
C GLN A 80 -2.28 26.07 -11.33
N VAL A 81 -3.57 26.12 -11.69
CA VAL A 81 -4.06 25.55 -12.96
C VAL A 81 -3.36 26.22 -14.15
N PRO A 82 -2.59 25.47 -14.96
CA PRO A 82 -1.90 26.02 -16.12
C PRO A 82 -2.87 26.49 -17.20
N ASP A 83 -2.47 27.47 -17.99
CA ASP A 83 -3.36 28.09 -19.00
C ASP A 83 -3.61 27.19 -20.23
N TRP A 84 -2.83 26.11 -20.39
CA TRP A 84 -3.05 25.10 -21.43
C TRP A 84 -4.20 24.13 -21.11
N VAL A 85 -4.75 24.14 -19.89
CA VAL A 85 -5.90 23.31 -19.53
C VAL A 85 -7.14 23.86 -20.24
N PRO A 86 -7.85 23.06 -21.06
CA PRO A 86 -8.95 23.55 -21.90
C PRO A 86 -10.23 23.92 -21.13
N LEU A 87 -10.27 23.61 -19.82
CA LEU A 87 -11.39 23.91 -18.94
C LEU A 87 -11.15 25.22 -18.19
N LYS A 88 -12.23 25.86 -17.73
CA LYS A 88 -12.12 26.99 -16.80
C LYS A 88 -11.39 26.53 -15.54
N LYS A 89 -10.48 27.35 -15.03
CA LYS A 89 -9.64 27.02 -13.86
C LYS A 89 -10.44 26.53 -12.66
N ASP A 90 -11.61 27.12 -12.42
CA ASP A 90 -12.47 26.73 -11.30
C ASP A 90 -13.12 25.35 -11.52
N ASP A 91 -13.58 25.06 -12.74
CA ASP A 91 -14.16 23.76 -13.10
C ASP A 91 -13.10 22.64 -13.01
N THR A 92 -11.87 22.91 -13.47
CA THR A 92 -10.74 21.98 -13.32
C THR A 92 -10.52 21.59 -11.86
N VAL A 93 -10.53 22.57 -10.95
CA VAL A 93 -10.30 22.36 -9.50
C VAL A 93 -11.46 21.59 -8.85
N VAL A 94 -12.69 21.87 -9.27
CA VAL A 94 -13.86 21.14 -8.75
C VAL A 94 -13.85 19.68 -9.20
N TYR A 95 -13.65 19.43 -10.49
CA TYR A 95 -13.63 18.08 -11.02
C TYR A 95 -12.45 17.27 -10.50
N SER A 96 -11.27 17.88 -10.35
CA SER A 96 -10.12 17.20 -9.73
C SER A 96 -10.41 16.86 -8.26
N GLY A 97 -11.00 17.77 -7.49
CA GLY A 97 -11.36 17.52 -6.09
C GLY A 97 -12.36 16.37 -5.92
N ILE A 98 -13.37 16.29 -6.79
CA ILE A 98 -14.33 15.17 -6.80
C ILE A 98 -13.61 13.85 -7.17
N ALA A 99 -12.73 13.89 -8.17
CA ALA A 99 -11.96 12.71 -8.59
C ALA A 99 -11.05 12.20 -7.46
N GLU A 100 -10.38 13.10 -6.72
CA GLU A 100 -9.53 12.76 -5.57
C GLU A 100 -10.34 12.12 -4.44
N ILE A 101 -11.52 12.67 -4.11
CA ILE A 101 -12.42 12.06 -3.10
C ILE A 101 -12.84 10.66 -3.55
N ALA A 102 -13.34 10.52 -4.78
CA ALA A 102 -13.79 9.23 -5.30
C ALA A 102 -12.68 8.18 -5.29
N LEU A 103 -11.48 8.55 -5.76
CA LEU A 103 -10.33 7.66 -5.80
C LEU A 103 -9.79 7.34 -4.39
N GLY A 104 -9.76 8.32 -3.49
CA GLY A 104 -9.36 8.12 -2.10
C GLY A 104 -10.33 7.20 -1.35
N THR A 105 -11.64 7.38 -1.54
CA THR A 105 -12.67 6.47 -1.01
C THR A 105 -12.53 5.07 -1.59
N ALA A 106 -12.27 4.95 -2.90
CA ALA A 106 -11.99 3.66 -3.53
C ALA A 106 -10.75 3.00 -2.90
N LEU A 107 -9.66 3.73 -2.67
CA LEU A 107 -8.47 3.18 -2.01
C LEU A 107 -8.76 2.68 -0.60
N VAL A 108 -9.63 3.31 0.17
CA VAL A 108 -9.98 2.88 1.53
C VAL A 108 -10.91 1.66 1.50
N LEU A 109 -12.02 1.74 0.76
CA LEU A 109 -13.13 0.79 0.85
C LEU A 109 -13.05 -0.40 -0.12
N THR A 110 -12.15 -0.37 -1.10
CA THR A 110 -12.10 -1.42 -2.14
C THR A 110 -11.80 -2.81 -1.56
N PRO A 111 -12.58 -3.85 -1.95
CA PRO A 111 -12.32 -5.24 -1.60
C PRO A 111 -10.97 -5.76 -2.11
N ASP A 112 -10.40 -6.75 -1.41
CA ASP A 112 -9.10 -7.37 -1.71
C ASP A 112 -8.87 -7.74 -3.19
N LYS A 113 -9.93 -8.20 -3.88
CA LYS A 113 -9.88 -8.59 -5.30
C LYS A 113 -9.48 -7.45 -6.24
N HIS A 114 -9.85 -6.21 -5.92
CA HIS A 114 -9.73 -5.05 -6.82
C HIS A 114 -8.65 -4.07 -6.38
N LYS A 115 -7.99 -4.30 -5.23
CA LYS A 115 -6.96 -3.41 -4.68
C LYS A 115 -5.89 -3.06 -5.72
N ALA A 116 -5.33 -4.07 -6.39
CA ALA A 116 -4.26 -3.87 -7.37
C ALA A 116 -4.70 -3.00 -8.56
N THR A 117 -5.95 -3.11 -9.00
CA THR A 117 -6.51 -2.26 -10.08
C THR A 117 -6.63 -0.82 -9.60
N VAL A 118 -7.22 -0.61 -8.42
CA VAL A 118 -7.39 0.74 -7.85
C VAL A 118 -6.05 1.41 -7.59
N GLY A 119 -5.03 0.67 -7.13
CA GLY A 119 -3.69 1.23 -6.96
C GLY A 119 -3.00 1.62 -8.27
N LYS A 120 -3.23 0.88 -9.37
CA LYS A 120 -2.76 1.28 -10.70
C LYS A 120 -3.46 2.54 -11.19
N ILE A 121 -4.78 2.64 -10.99
CA ILE A 121 -5.55 3.84 -11.32
C ILE A 121 -5.03 5.03 -10.52
N ALA A 122 -4.79 4.86 -9.21
CA ALA A 122 -4.22 5.91 -8.38
C ALA A 122 -2.81 6.31 -8.80
N GLY A 123 -1.96 5.34 -9.15
CA GLY A 123 -0.65 5.61 -9.73
C GLY A 123 -0.75 6.44 -11.02
N ALA A 124 -1.63 6.03 -11.95
CA ALA A 124 -1.87 6.76 -13.18
C ALA A 124 -2.41 8.19 -12.93
N PHE A 125 -3.31 8.35 -11.97
CA PHE A 125 -3.83 9.65 -11.54
C PHE A 125 -2.70 10.56 -11.04
N PHE A 126 -1.82 10.06 -10.15
CA PHE A 126 -0.66 10.83 -9.70
C PHE A 126 0.27 11.19 -10.86
N THR A 127 0.51 10.28 -11.82
CA THR A 127 1.28 10.59 -13.02
C THR A 127 0.62 11.69 -13.86
N ALA A 128 -0.70 11.66 -14.02
CA ALA A 128 -1.45 12.65 -14.79
C ALA A 128 -1.46 14.05 -14.14
N VAL A 129 -1.33 14.14 -12.82
CA VAL A 129 -1.21 15.42 -12.08
C VAL A 129 0.21 16.01 -12.19
N PHE A 130 1.22 15.19 -12.50
CA PHE A 130 2.63 15.59 -12.49
C PHE A 130 2.97 16.79 -13.41
N PRO A 131 2.44 16.90 -14.65
CA PRO A 131 2.64 18.08 -15.48
C PRO A 131 2.18 19.39 -14.82
N GLY A 132 1.11 19.35 -14.03
CA GLY A 132 0.64 20.50 -13.24
C GLY A 132 1.64 20.92 -12.17
N ASN A 133 2.29 19.96 -11.49
CA ASN A 133 3.34 20.25 -10.51
C ASN A 133 4.60 20.82 -11.20
N ILE A 134 4.97 20.34 -12.40
CA ILE A 134 6.07 20.90 -13.19
C ILE A 134 5.75 22.34 -13.60
N ALA A 135 4.54 22.61 -14.06
CA ALA A 135 4.09 23.96 -14.39
C ALA A 135 4.15 24.88 -13.16
N GLN A 136 3.76 24.41 -11.98
CA GLN A 136 3.91 25.18 -10.74
C GLN A 136 5.39 25.52 -10.44
N TYR A 137 6.30 24.56 -10.61
CA TYR A 137 7.74 24.76 -10.39
C TYR A 137 8.32 25.77 -11.38
N THR A 138 8.11 25.56 -12.67
CA THR A 138 8.66 26.40 -13.75
C THR A 138 8.08 27.82 -13.79
N GLN A 139 6.86 28.01 -13.32
CA GLN A 139 6.19 29.31 -13.28
C GLN A 139 6.24 29.97 -11.90
N HIS A 140 7.00 29.39 -10.96
CA HIS A 140 7.21 29.90 -9.59
C HIS A 140 5.90 30.27 -8.86
N ARG A 141 4.84 29.48 -9.07
CA ARG A 141 3.51 29.75 -8.50
C ARG A 141 3.47 29.35 -7.02
N SER A 142 3.30 30.34 -6.15
CA SER A 142 3.19 30.13 -4.71
C SER A 142 1.80 29.64 -4.30
N ALA A 143 1.75 28.48 -3.66
CA ALA A 143 0.52 27.89 -3.11
C ALA A 143 0.85 26.86 -2.02
N PHE A 144 -0.06 26.66 -1.06
CA PHE A 144 0.09 25.70 0.05
C PHE A 144 1.38 25.84 0.88
N GLY A 145 1.90 27.06 1.04
CA GLY A 145 3.17 27.29 1.74
C GLY A 145 4.42 26.87 0.96
N LEU A 146 4.27 26.47 -0.32
CA LEU A 146 5.38 26.33 -1.27
C LEU A 146 5.69 27.68 -1.90
N ASP A 147 6.36 28.53 -1.12
CA ASP A 147 6.84 29.87 -1.50
C ASP A 147 8.23 29.84 -2.16
N THR A 148 9.08 28.86 -1.83
CA THR A 148 10.42 28.72 -2.42
C THR A 148 10.53 27.64 -3.50
N ASP A 149 11.57 27.75 -4.34
CA ASP A 149 11.84 26.78 -5.41
C ASP A 149 12.30 25.43 -4.89
N GLU A 150 13.01 25.41 -3.77
CA GLU A 150 13.42 24.17 -3.11
C GLU A 150 12.20 23.37 -2.67
N LYS A 151 11.21 24.02 -2.06
CA LYS A 151 9.95 23.37 -1.65
C LYS A 151 9.21 22.80 -2.86
N ARG A 152 9.12 23.56 -3.96
CA ARG A 152 8.47 23.13 -5.21
C ARG A 152 9.23 21.96 -5.86
N PHE A 153 10.56 21.99 -5.86
CA PHE A 153 11.39 20.90 -6.39
C PHE A 153 11.25 19.61 -5.58
N VAL A 154 11.28 19.71 -4.25
CA VAL A 154 11.06 18.57 -3.35
C VAL A 154 9.71 17.88 -3.64
N ARG A 155 8.65 18.65 -3.90
CA ARG A 155 7.34 18.10 -4.31
C ARG A 155 7.42 17.26 -5.58
N LEU A 156 8.27 17.61 -6.55
CA LEU A 156 8.46 16.81 -7.77
C LEU A 156 9.07 15.45 -7.45
N LEU A 157 10.04 15.38 -6.53
CA LEU A 157 10.68 14.13 -6.09
C LEU A 157 9.71 13.23 -5.31
N PHE A 158 8.74 13.81 -4.62
CA PHE A 158 7.70 13.04 -3.93
C PHE A 158 6.68 12.40 -4.88
N GLN A 159 6.50 12.93 -6.10
CA GLN A 159 5.49 12.38 -7.02
C GLN A 159 5.77 10.92 -7.43
N PRO A 160 6.99 10.53 -7.87
CA PRO A 160 7.32 9.13 -8.10
C PRO A 160 7.15 8.25 -6.87
N ALA A 161 7.42 8.79 -5.67
CA ALA A 161 7.24 8.06 -4.42
C ALA A 161 5.75 7.77 -4.15
N LEU A 162 4.84 8.70 -4.46
CA LEU A 162 3.39 8.49 -4.37
C LEU A 162 2.88 7.43 -5.35
N VAL A 163 3.39 7.45 -6.59
CA VAL A 163 3.06 6.41 -7.59
C VAL A 163 3.51 5.03 -7.09
N TYR A 164 4.75 4.93 -6.60
CA TYR A 164 5.28 3.70 -6.04
C TYR A 164 4.47 3.24 -4.82
N TRP A 165 4.10 4.15 -3.92
CA TRP A 165 3.26 3.86 -2.76
C TRP A 165 1.90 3.29 -3.20
N ALA A 166 1.21 3.94 -4.12
CA ALA A 166 -0.09 3.50 -4.63
C ALA A 166 -0.04 2.06 -5.15
N ILE A 167 0.97 1.75 -5.98
CA ILE A 167 1.15 0.41 -6.56
C ILE A 167 1.55 -0.60 -5.48
N LYS A 168 2.52 -0.28 -4.61
CA LYS A 168 3.07 -1.25 -3.67
C LYS A 168 2.13 -1.56 -2.51
N SER A 169 1.39 -0.57 -2.02
CA SER A 169 0.40 -0.75 -0.93
C SER A 169 -0.82 -1.56 -1.36
N THR A 170 -1.07 -1.69 -2.66
CA THR A 170 -2.21 -2.41 -3.23
C THR A 170 -1.83 -3.71 -3.93
N SER A 171 -0.53 -4.01 -4.06
CA SER A 171 -0.05 -5.21 -4.73
C SER A 171 -0.22 -6.48 -3.87
N ASN A 172 -0.59 -7.58 -4.52
CA ASN A 172 -0.74 -8.91 -3.88
C ASN A 172 0.51 -9.80 -4.04
N GLU A 173 1.66 -9.23 -4.39
CA GLU A 173 2.89 -9.96 -4.73
C GLU A 173 3.39 -10.84 -3.59
N ASP A 174 3.35 -10.34 -2.36
CA ASP A 174 3.85 -11.05 -1.17
C ASP A 174 3.01 -12.28 -0.83
N LYS A 175 1.68 -12.21 -1.01
CA LYS A 175 0.79 -13.37 -0.90
C LYS A 175 1.16 -14.43 -1.93
N ARG A 176 1.33 -14.02 -3.20
CA ARG A 176 1.64 -14.93 -4.32
C ARG A 176 3.00 -15.61 -4.13
N PHE A 177 4.02 -14.87 -3.68
CA PHE A 177 5.35 -15.42 -3.40
C PHE A 177 5.33 -16.42 -2.24
N SER A 178 4.65 -16.11 -1.13
CA SER A 178 4.50 -17.03 -0.01
C SER A 178 3.75 -18.29 -0.38
N VAL A 179 2.65 -18.21 -1.14
CA VAL A 179 1.91 -19.40 -1.62
C VAL A 179 2.80 -20.27 -2.51
N LYS A 180 3.56 -19.69 -3.44
CA LYS A 180 4.53 -20.45 -4.27
C LYS A 180 5.61 -21.12 -3.43
N LYS A 181 6.13 -20.46 -2.39
CA LYS A 181 7.12 -21.04 -1.48
C LYS A 181 6.53 -22.22 -0.72
N LEU A 182 5.31 -22.07 -0.19
CA LEU A 182 4.59 -23.14 0.51
C LEU A 182 4.30 -24.34 -0.38
N LEU A 183 3.87 -24.11 -1.63
CA LEU A 183 3.62 -25.18 -2.61
C LEU A 183 4.89 -25.96 -2.98
N ARG A 184 6.05 -25.28 -3.08
CA ARG A 184 7.34 -25.93 -3.34
C ARG A 184 7.78 -26.89 -2.24
N PHE A 185 7.45 -26.61 -0.98
CA PHE A 185 7.79 -27.48 0.14
C PHE A 185 6.83 -28.65 0.34
N ARG A 186 5.68 -28.65 -0.34
CA ARG A 186 4.70 -29.74 -0.25
C ARG A 186 4.96 -30.84 -1.30
N ARG A 187 5.77 -30.55 -2.33
CA ARG A 187 6.33 -31.54 -3.25
C ARG A 187 7.60 -32.12 -2.66
#